data_AF-A0A3D9C8M6-F1
#
_entry.id   AF-A0A3D9C8M6-F1
#
_cell.length_a   1.000
_cell.length_b   1.000
_cell.length_c   1.000
_cell.angle_alpha   90.00
_cell.angle_beta   90.00
_cell.angle_gamma   90.00
#
_symmetry.space_group_name_H-M   'P 1'
#
loop_
_entity.id
_entity.type
_entity.pdbx_description
1 polymer ?
#
loop_
_entity_poly.entity_id
_entity_poly.type
_entity_poly.pdbx_seq_one_letter_code
_entity_poly.pdbx_strand_id
1 'polypeptide(L)'
;MRSHDFYKIYLPALEKALQNDEVNEGFYVKGPEDYINQESIEEATRYLEENEDEFLEKVAYYFDAKSHNFPSIQGVDIEVYKEQIKSCISKLKY
;
A
#
# COMPACT_ATOMS: atom_id res chain seq x y z
N MET A 1 5.83 -12.21 11.99
CA MET A 1 4.50 -12.13 12.64
C MET A 1 3.49 -13.00 11.89
N ARG A 2 2.27 -13.23 12.41
CA ARG A 2 1.19 -13.91 11.64
C ARG A 2 0.51 -12.92 10.69
N SER A 3 0.00 -13.42 9.57
CA SER A 3 -0.67 -12.62 8.53
C SER A 3 -1.79 -11.72 9.08
N HIS A 4 -2.65 -12.26 9.94
CA HIS A 4 -3.74 -11.50 10.55
C HIS A 4 -3.23 -10.34 11.44
N ASP A 5 -2.13 -10.55 12.17
CA ASP A 5 -1.56 -9.52 13.04
C ASP A 5 -0.86 -8.44 12.20
N PHE A 6 -0.25 -8.83 11.08
CA PHE A 6 0.28 -7.92 10.05
C PHE A 6 -0.81 -7.03 9.46
N TYR A 7 -1.88 -7.62 8.95
CA TYR A 7 -2.94 -6.87 8.27
C TYR A 7 -3.69 -5.89 9.19
N LYS A 8 -3.74 -6.15 10.51
CA LYS A 8 -4.24 -5.19 11.49
C LYS A 8 -3.45 -3.90 11.57
N ILE A 9 -2.15 -3.96 11.30
CA ILE A 9 -1.23 -2.81 11.34
C ILE A 9 -1.13 -2.19 9.95
N TYR A 10 -0.99 -3.04 8.92
CA TYR A 10 -0.74 -2.63 7.56
C TYR A 10 -1.95 -1.97 6.90
N LEU A 11 -3.17 -2.50 7.06
CA LEU A 11 -4.35 -1.94 6.37
C LEU A 11 -4.66 -0.49 6.80
N PRO A 12 -4.66 -0.12 8.09
CA PRO A 12 -4.84 1.27 8.49
C PRO A 12 -3.74 2.21 7.96
N ALA A 13 -2.51 1.71 7.87
CA ALA A 13 -1.39 2.48 7.33
C ALA A 13 -1.53 2.70 5.82
N LEU A 14 -1.93 1.66 5.08
CA LEU A 14 -2.25 1.72 3.66
C LEU A 14 -3.40 2.70 3.37
N GLU A 15 -4.47 2.69 4.16
CA GLU A 15 -5.57 3.65 4.00
C GLU A 15 -5.09 5.10 4.15
N LYS A 16 -4.21 5.37 5.13
CA LYS A 16 -3.60 6.69 5.29
C LYS A 16 -2.72 7.06 4.10
N ALA A 17 -1.92 6.12 3.60
CA ALA A 17 -1.08 6.35 2.43
C ALA A 17 -1.92 6.72 1.19
N LEU A 18 -3.01 5.99 0.93
CA LEU A 18 -3.94 6.28 -0.18
C LEU A 18 -4.73 7.59 -0.01
N GLN A 19 -4.85 8.12 1.20
CA GLN A 19 -5.45 9.45 1.45
C GLN A 19 -4.45 10.60 1.24
N ASN A 20 -3.15 10.30 1.23
CA ASN A 20 -2.06 11.26 1.14
C ASN A 20 -1.17 11.04 -0.10
N ASP A 21 -1.66 10.28 -1.08
CA ASP A 21 -0.93 9.91 -2.30
C ASP A 21 -0.95 11.00 -3.38
N GLU A 22 -1.64 12.13 -3.12
CA GLU A 22 -1.64 13.34 -3.95
C GLU A 22 -0.69 14.43 -3.44
N VAL A 23 0.11 14.14 -2.40
CA VAL A 23 1.02 15.14 -1.81
C VAL A 23 2.20 15.41 -2.75
N ASN A 24 2.46 16.69 -3.05
CA ASN A 24 3.62 17.22 -3.80
C ASN A 24 3.74 16.81 -5.28
N GLU A 25 2.64 16.78 -6.06
CA GLU A 25 2.70 16.51 -7.52
C GLU A 25 3.40 15.17 -7.86
N GLY A 26 3.30 14.19 -6.96
CA GLY A 26 3.93 12.87 -7.11
C GLY A 26 5.42 12.79 -6.79
N PHE A 27 6.05 13.88 -6.34
CA PHE A 27 7.49 13.90 -6.03
C PHE A 27 7.85 13.26 -4.69
N TYR A 28 6.88 13.07 -3.79
CA TYR A 28 7.12 12.48 -2.46
C TYR A 28 5.93 11.62 -2.02
N VAL A 29 5.71 10.56 -2.79
CA VAL A 29 4.69 9.54 -2.50
C VAL A 29 5.18 8.68 -1.33
N LYS A 30 4.42 8.71 -0.23
CA LYS A 30 4.67 7.90 0.96
C LYS A 30 3.90 6.59 0.88
N GLY A 31 4.60 5.48 1.06
CA GLY A 31 4.00 4.16 1.08
C GLY A 31 3.35 3.84 2.43
N PRO A 32 2.70 2.67 2.58
CA PRO A 32 2.10 2.25 3.84
C PRO A 32 3.10 2.21 5.00
N GLU A 33 4.34 1.82 4.73
CA GLU A 33 5.42 1.73 5.71
C GLU A 33 5.69 3.07 6.44
N ASP A 34 5.52 4.20 5.75
CA ASP A 34 5.69 5.55 6.33
C ASP A 34 4.63 5.90 7.39
N TYR A 35 3.52 5.15 7.44
CA TYR A 35 2.40 5.38 8.35
C TYR A 35 2.27 4.32 9.44
N ILE A 36 3.20 3.35 9.49
CA ILE A 36 3.28 2.35 10.54
C ILE A 36 4.05 2.94 11.73
N ASN A 37 3.60 2.63 12.95
CA ASN A 37 4.27 3.08 14.16
C ASN A 37 5.68 2.48 14.28
N GLN A 38 6.61 3.25 14.85
CA GLN A 38 8.01 2.84 15.01
C GLN A 38 8.19 1.53 15.80
N GLU A 39 7.27 1.21 16.72
CA GLU A 39 7.31 -0.05 17.48
C GLU A 39 6.99 -1.30 16.63
N SER A 40 6.32 -1.12 15.49
CA SER A 40 5.84 -2.22 14.64
C SER A 40 6.49 -2.26 13.27
N ILE A 41 7.21 -1.21 12.86
CA ILE A 41 7.77 -1.10 11.51
C ILE A 41 8.78 -2.21 11.20
N GLU A 42 9.70 -2.51 12.11
CA GLU A 42 10.72 -3.54 11.87
C GLU A 42 10.10 -4.92 11.63
N GLU A 43 9.08 -5.29 12.41
CA GLU A 43 8.41 -6.56 12.23
C GLU A 43 7.56 -6.58 10.96
N ALA A 44 6.90 -5.46 10.63
CA ALA A 44 6.08 -5.33 9.43
C ALA A 44 6.94 -5.40 8.16
N THR A 45 8.08 -4.71 8.13
CA THR A 45 9.07 -4.78 7.04
C THR A 45 9.58 -6.21 6.87
N ARG A 46 9.96 -6.89 7.96
CA ARG A 46 10.37 -8.29 7.87
C ARG A 46 9.27 -9.19 7.30
N TYR A 47 8.01 -8.95 7.71
CA TYR A 47 6.88 -9.69 7.14
C TYR A 47 6.75 -9.47 5.63
N LEU A 48 6.88 -8.23 5.16
CA LEU A 48 6.84 -7.88 3.74
C LEU A 48 8.00 -8.51 2.93
N GLU A 49 9.19 -8.62 3.51
CA GLU A 49 10.35 -9.28 2.89
C GLU A 49 10.17 -10.80 2.78
N GLU A 50 9.53 -11.42 3.78
CA GLU A 50 9.36 -12.88 3.86
C GLU A 50 8.08 -13.37 3.19
N ASN A 51 7.12 -12.48 2.93
CA ASN A 51 5.78 -12.85 2.45
C ASN A 51 5.42 -11.96 1.26
N GLU A 52 5.17 -12.62 0.14
CA GLU A 52 4.63 -12.00 -1.06
C GLU A 52 3.22 -12.56 -1.30
N ASP A 53 2.25 -11.67 -1.48
CA ASP A 53 0.93 -12.04 -1.97
C ASP A 53 0.45 -11.04 -3.02
N GLU A 54 -0.54 -11.47 -3.82
CA GLU A 54 -1.06 -10.69 -4.94
C GLU A 54 -1.56 -9.30 -4.50
N PHE A 55 -2.06 -9.16 -3.27
CA PHE A 55 -2.51 -7.87 -2.76
C PHE A 55 -1.34 -6.96 -2.42
N LEU A 56 -0.30 -7.47 -1.76
CA LEU A 56 0.91 -6.72 -1.44
C LEU A 56 1.67 -6.29 -2.71
N GLU A 57 1.77 -7.18 -3.70
CA GLU A 57 2.35 -6.86 -5.01
C GLU A 57 1.55 -5.74 -5.70
N LYS A 58 0.21 -5.83 -5.66
CA LYS A 58 -0.65 -4.79 -6.20
C LYS A 58 -0.42 -3.44 -5.54
N VAL A 59 -0.29 -3.41 -4.22
CA VAL A 59 0.04 -2.19 -3.46
C VAL A 59 1.40 -1.64 -3.86
N ALA A 60 2.42 -2.50 -3.97
CA ALA A 60 3.76 -2.09 -4.40
C ALA A 60 3.75 -1.43 -5.79
N TYR A 61 3.09 -2.04 -6.78
CA TYR A 61 2.98 -1.44 -8.12
C TYR A 61 2.28 -0.08 -8.11
N TYR A 62 1.28 0.11 -7.25
CA TYR A 62 0.58 1.39 -7.16
C TYR A 62 1.50 2.50 -6.68
N PHE A 63 2.18 2.29 -5.56
CA PHE A 63 3.04 3.32 -4.98
C PHE A 63 4.29 3.59 -5.83
N ASP A 64 4.84 2.55 -6.48
CA ASP A 64 5.91 2.70 -7.48
C ASP A 64 5.45 3.57 -8.66
N ALA A 65 4.33 3.23 -9.29
CA ALA A 65 3.80 3.99 -10.42
C ALA A 65 3.45 5.44 -10.05
N LYS A 66 2.87 5.66 -8.86
CA LYS A 66 2.59 7.02 -8.36
C LYS A 66 3.86 7.83 -8.14
N SER A 67 4.91 7.23 -7.57
CA SER A 67 6.20 7.91 -7.37
C SER A 67 6.89 8.31 -8.67
N HIS A 68 6.58 7.61 -9.77
CA HIS A 68 7.07 7.90 -11.12
C HIS A 68 6.11 8.74 -11.96
N ASN A 69 4.99 9.20 -11.38
CA ASN A 69 3.93 9.93 -12.09
C ASN A 69 3.38 9.18 -13.32
N PHE A 70 3.34 7.85 -13.26
CA PHE A 70 2.75 7.06 -14.33
C PHE A 70 1.22 7.14 -14.29
N PRO A 71 0.57 7.39 -15.44
CA PRO A 71 -0.89 7.51 -15.49
C PRO A 71 -1.61 6.15 -15.45
N SER A 72 -0.88 5.04 -15.60
CA SER A 72 -1.48 3.71 -15.69
C SER A 72 -0.49 2.60 -15.32
N ILE A 73 -1.02 1.48 -14.84
CA ILE A 73 -0.28 0.23 -14.57
C ILE A 73 -0.85 -0.84 -15.49
N GLN A 74 -0.02 -1.41 -16.37
CA GLN A 74 -0.43 -2.45 -17.33
C GLN A 74 -1.70 -2.08 -18.16
N GLY A 75 -1.85 -0.79 -18.50
CA GLY A 75 -3.00 -0.28 -19.26
C GLY A 75 -4.25 0.02 -18.41
N VAL A 76 -4.22 -0.21 -17.11
CA VAL A 76 -5.27 0.21 -16.17
C VAL A 76 -4.95 1.61 -15.65
N ASP A 77 -5.89 2.53 -15.80
CA ASP A 77 -5.79 3.89 -15.25
C ASP A 77 -5.46 3.88 -13.75
N ILE A 78 -4.59 4.79 -13.32
CA ILE A 78 -4.05 4.81 -11.96
C ILE A 78 -5.14 4.99 -10.89
N GLU A 79 -6.19 5.78 -11.18
CA GLU A 79 -7.30 5.99 -10.24
C GLU A 79 -8.22 4.77 -10.19
N VAL A 80 -8.44 4.10 -11.33
CA VAL A 80 -9.13 2.81 -11.36
C VAL A 80 -8.35 1.76 -10.56
N TYR A 81 -7.03 1.74 -10.67
CA TYR A 81 -6.17 0.83 -9.93
C TYR A 81 -6.23 1.09 -8.42
N LYS A 82 -6.24 2.37 -8.01
CA LYS A 82 -6.46 2.81 -6.62
C LYS A 82 -7.77 2.27 -6.05
N GLU A 83 -8.87 2.38 -6.79
CA GLU A 83 -10.18 1.88 -6.36
C GLU A 83 -10.20 0.34 -6.21
N GLN A 84 -9.45 -0.38 -7.04
CA GLN A 84 -9.30 -1.83 -6.88
C GLN A 84 -8.58 -2.19 -5.57
N ILE A 85 -7.54 -1.44 -5.19
CA ILE A 85 -6.86 -1.63 -3.90
C ILE A 85 -7.84 -1.37 -2.75
N LYS A 86 -8.61 -0.28 -2.78
CA LYS A 86 -9.63 0.03 -1.76
C LYS A 86 -10.68 -1.07 -1.63
N SER A 87 -11.09 -1.66 -2.76
CA SER A 87 -12.00 -2.82 -2.78
C SER A 87 -11.38 -4.05 -2.10
N CYS A 88 -10.10 -4.33 -2.33
CA CYS A 88 -9.39 -5.41 -1.64
C CYS A 88 -9.26 -5.18 -0.13
N ILE A 89 -8.93 -3.95 0.30
CA ILE A 89 -8.89 -3.58 1.73
C ILE A 89 -10.22 -3.92 2.41
N SER A 90 -11.33 -3.55 1.76
CA SER A 90 -12.68 -3.81 2.29
C SER A 90 -12.98 -5.30 2.45
N LYS A 91 -12.39 -6.17 1.62
CA LYS A 91 -12.54 -7.63 1.72
C LYS A 91 -11.62 -8.26 2.77
N LEU A 92 -10.47 -7.65 3.07
CA LEU A 92 -9.50 -8.15 4.04
C LEU A 92 -9.80 -7.72 5.49
N LYS A 93 -10.69 -6.74 5.67
CA LYS A 93 -11.16 -6.30 7.00
C LYS A 93 -12.18 -7.24 7.65
N TYR A 94 -12.75 -8.20 6.91
CA TYR A 94 -13.80 -9.13 7.33
C TYR A 94 -13.46 -10.56 6.95
#